data_AF-A0A1N6ST89-F1
#
_entry.id   AF-A0A1N6ST89-F1
#
_cell.length_a   1.000
_cell.length_b   1.000
_cell.length_c   1.000
_cell.angle_alpha   90.00
_cell.angle_beta   90.00
_cell.angle_gamma   90.00
#
_symmetry.space_group_name_H-M   'P 1'
#
loop_
_entity.id
_entity.type
_entity.pdbx_description
1 polymer ?
#
loop_
_entity_poly.entity_id
_entity_poly.type
_entity_poly.pdbx_seq_one_letter_code
_entity_poly.pdbx_strand_id
1 'polypeptide(L)' 'MKEPIVIHTEEDYDRAQQRVAELNAGPDSAEKDRELQAIADAMLAFELRRDDADD' A
#
# COMPACT_ATOMS: atom_id res chain seq x y z
N MET A 1 9.49 -4.79 -14.09
CA MET A 1 8.68 -5.22 -12.93
C MET A 1 8.70 -4.06 -11.96
N LYS A 2 7.54 -3.44 -11.65
CA LYS A 2 7.47 -2.46 -10.56
C LYS A 2 7.83 -3.21 -9.27
N GLU A 3 8.70 -2.61 -8.46
CA GLU A 3 9.14 -3.20 -7.20
C GLU A 3 7.93 -3.47 -6.30
N PRO A 4 7.91 -4.59 -5.55
CA PRO A 4 6.86 -4.87 -4.60
C PRO A 4 6.83 -3.75 -3.53
N ILE A 5 5.63 -3.23 -3.26
CA ILE A 5 5.44 -2.23 -2.21
C ILE A 5 5.45 -2.98 -0.88
N VAL A 6 6.44 -2.70 -0.04
CA VAL A 6 6.59 -3.30 1.28
C VAL A 6 6.60 -2.19 2.32
N ILE A 7 5.73 -2.31 3.33
CA ILE A 7 5.52 -1.28 4.35
C ILE A 7 6.08 -1.80 5.67
N HIS A 8 7.18 -1.22 6.14
CA HIS A 8 7.82 -1.61 7.40
C HIS A 8 7.73 -0.53 8.46
N THR A 9 7.48 0.70 8.06
CA THR A 9 7.46 1.89 8.92
C THR A 9 6.22 2.74 8.64
N GLU A 10 5.93 3.68 9.53
CA GLU A 10 4.88 4.68 9.28
C GLU A 10 5.20 5.55 8.06
N GLU A 11 6.48 5.85 7.79
CA GLU A 11 6.88 6.60 6.58
C GLU A 11 6.54 5.81 5.29
N ASP A 12 6.74 4.49 5.30
CA ASP A 12 6.36 3.65 4.16
C ASP A 12 4.83 3.62 3.98
N TYR A 13 4.09 3.65 5.10
CA TYR A 13 2.63 3.67 5.09
C TYR A 13 2.11 4.99 4.50
N ASP A 14 2.68 6.13 4.88
CA ASP A 14 2.37 7.44 4.31
C ASP A 14 2.68 7.50 2.81
N ARG A 15 3.83 6.95 2.38
CA ARG A 15 4.18 6.83 0.95
C ARG A 15 3.19 5.96 0.18
N ALA A 16 2.74 4.87 0.77
CA ALA A 16 1.72 4.00 0.19
C ALA A 16 0.38 4.72 0.02
N GLN A 17 -0.04 5.53 1.00
CA GLN A 17 -1.24 6.36 0.89
C GLN A 17 -1.11 7.41 -0.22
N GLN A 18 0.04 8.09 -0.31
CA GLN A 18 0.30 9.04 -1.38
C GLN A 18 0.22 8.35 -2.76
N ARG A 19 0.75 7.14 -2.86
CA ARG A 19 0.71 6.35 -4.10
C ARG A 19 -0.72 5.97 -4.51
N VAL A 20 -1.56 5.60 -3.55
CA VAL A 20 -2.99 5.35 -3.79
C VAL A 20 -3.68 6.60 -4.32
N ALA A 21 -3.38 7.78 -3.75
CA ALA A 21 -3.94 9.05 -4.23
C ALA A 21 -3.51 9.37 -5.67
N GLU A 22 -2.23 9.16 -6.00
CA GLU A 22 -1.71 9.33 -7.37
C GLU A 22 -2.39 8.38 -8.36
N LEU A 23 -2.53 7.11 -8.00
CA LEU A 23 -3.18 6.10 -8.83
C LEU A 23 -4.66 6.43 -9.04
N ASN A 24 -5.35 6.90 -8.00
CA ASN A 24 -6.76 7.29 -8.09
C ASN A 24 -6.99 8.56 -8.90
N ALA A 25 -6.02 9.48 -8.96
CA ALA A 25 -6.08 10.65 -9.82
C ALA A 25 -5.89 10.32 -11.31
N GLY A 26 -5.31 9.15 -11.62
CA GLY A 26 -5.13 8.64 -12.98
C GLY A 26 -6.35 7.90 -13.53
N PRO A 27 -6.40 7.66 -14.85
CA PRO A 27 -7.46 6.90 -15.49
C PRO A 27 -7.50 5.45 -14.99
N ASP A 28 -8.70 4.88 -14.93
CA ASP A 28 -8.90 3.50 -14.52
C ASP A 28 -8.28 2.52 -15.52
N SER A 29 -7.57 1.54 -15.00
CA SER A 29 -6.94 0.48 -15.79
C SER A 29 -6.75 -0.77 -14.93
N ALA A 30 -6.76 -1.95 -15.56
CA ALA A 30 -6.52 -3.21 -14.87
C ALA A 30 -5.13 -3.27 -14.19
N GLU A 31 -4.17 -2.47 -14.66
CA GLU A 31 -2.85 -2.35 -14.02
C GLU A 31 -2.91 -1.49 -12.76
N LYS A 32 -3.67 -0.39 -12.79
CA LYS A 32 -3.97 0.42 -11.60
C LYS A 32 -4.65 -0.42 -10.53
N ASP A 33 -5.68 -1.20 -10.89
CA ASP A 33 -6.43 -2.02 -9.92
C ASP A 33 -5.52 -3.05 -9.24
N ARG A 34 -4.59 -3.66 -9.98
CA ARG A 34 -3.60 -4.58 -9.42
C ARG A 34 -2.62 -3.89 -8.49
N GLU A 35 -2.17 -2.68 -8.84
CA GLU A 35 -1.26 -1.91 -7.99
C GLU A 35 -1.97 -1.45 -6.70
N LEU A 36 -3.22 -0.98 -6.81
CA LEU A 36 -4.04 -0.63 -5.64
C LEU A 36 -4.28 -1.83 -4.72
N GLN A 37 -4.57 -3.01 -5.27
CA GLN A 37 -4.72 -4.22 -4.47
C GLN A 37 -3.42 -4.58 -3.75
N ALA A 38 -2.28 -4.53 -4.44
CA ALA A 38 -0.98 -4.81 -3.84
C ALA A 38 -0.63 -3.82 -2.71
N ILE A 39 -0.99 -2.54 -2.87
CA ILE A 39 -0.81 -1.53 -1.82
C ILE A 39 -1.70 -1.83 -0.61
N ALA A 40 -2.99 -2.15 -0.85
CA ALA A 40 -3.92 -2.47 0.21
C ALA A 40 -3.45 -3.70 1.02
N ASP A 41 -2.98 -4.74 0.34
CA ASP A 41 -2.43 -5.95 0.98
C ASP A 41 -1.20 -5.62 1.84
N ALA A 42 -0.30 -4.76 1.35
CA ALA A 42 0.88 -4.33 2.08
C ALA A 42 0.55 -3.47 3.32
N MET A 43 -0.44 -2.58 3.22
CA MET A 43 -0.91 -1.74 4.32
C MET A 43 -1.57 -2.59 5.41
N LEU A 44 -2.42 -3.53 5.02
CA LEU A 44 -3.06 -4.46 5.94
C LEU A 44 -2.01 -5.34 6.66
N ALA A 45 -1.01 -5.84 5.94
CA ALA A 45 0.07 -6.63 6.55
C ALA A 45 0.90 -5.83 7.56
N PHE A 46 1.07 -4.53 7.36
CA PHE A 46 1.71 -3.66 8.35
C PHE A 46 0.82 -3.43 9.57
N GLU A 47 -0.46 -3.13 9.37
CA GLU A 47 -1.43 -2.93 10.46
C GLU A 47 -1.55 -4.17 11.36
N LEU A 48 -1.66 -5.37 10.77
CA LEU A 48 -1.71 -6.63 11.52
C LEU A 48 -0.46 -6.83 12.38
N ARG A 49 0.73 -6.52 11.85
CA ARG A 49 1.98 -6.61 12.63
C ARG A 49 2.03 -5.59 13.77
N ARG A 50 1.40 -4.42 13.61
CA ARG A 50 1.35 -3.40 14.65
C ARG A 50 0.39 -3.82 15.76
N ASP A 51 -0.79 -4.32 15.40
CA ASP A 51 -1.77 -4.84 16.36
C ASP A 51 -1.20 -6.03 17.14
N ASP A 52 -0.45 -6.94 16.49
CA ASP A 52 0.24 -8.06 17.15
C ASP A 52 1.40 -7.62 18.06
N ALA A 53 1.94 -6.41 17.90
CA ALA A 53 3.08 -5.92 18.67
C ALA A 53 2.67 -5.15 19.94
N ASP A 54 1.40 -4.74 20.04
CA ASP A 54 0.84 -3.96 21.14
C ASP A 54 0.13 -4.83 22.22
N ASP A 55 0.18 -6.17 22.12
CA ASP A 55 -0.41 -7.17 23.06
C ASP A 55 0.69 -7.92 23.87
#